data_AF-A0A2W7BBM3-F1
#
_entry.id   AF-A0A2W7BBM3-F1
#
_cell.length_a   1.000
_cell.length_b   1.000
_cell.length_c   1.000
_cell.angle_alpha   90.00
_cell.angle_beta   90.00
_cell.angle_gamma   90.00
#
_symmetry.space_group_name_H-M   'P 1'
#
loop_
_entity.id
_entity.type
_entity.pdbx_description
1 polymer ?
#
loop_
_entity_poly.entity_id
_entity_poly.type
_entity_poly.pdbx_seq_one_letter_code
_entity_poly.pdbx_strand_id
1 'polypeptide(L)'
;MKIQSVLVSLGLGLLGSFSIGTVSQNFSIISARAIAQTVSSSCPLPADIAITFLNSECKEVKLEKAQDFYRYFGNKVSKYGRYLTSEQYTTNSEAIKKLALNQDWGNPASKKVTVTLPAGMTVYQGIAAPQNPATCYPGGGQQIFIKDSKDATIKWSDGEDVTIQSFCCK
;
A
#
# COMPACT_ATOMS: atom_id res chain seq x y z
N MET A 1 -24.51 -36.28 -37.54
CA MET A 1 -25.97 -36.45 -37.45
C MET A 1 -26.51 -35.32 -36.59
N LYS A 2 -27.22 -34.33 -37.16
CA LYS A 2 -28.70 -34.25 -37.24
C LYS A 2 -29.39 -34.75 -35.96
N ILE A 3 -30.33 -34.07 -35.31
CA ILE A 3 -30.86 -32.69 -35.28
C ILE A 3 -31.95 -32.79 -34.17
N GLN A 4 -32.10 -31.73 -33.38
CA GLN A 4 -33.33 -31.24 -32.72
C GLN A 4 -34.15 -32.13 -31.75
N SER A 5 -34.32 -31.57 -30.54
CA SER A 5 -35.59 -31.13 -29.91
C SER A 5 -36.85 -31.98 -30.06
N VAL A 6 -37.64 -32.09 -28.99
CA VAL A 6 -39.04 -31.61 -28.93
C VAL A 6 -39.61 -31.72 -27.51
N LEU A 7 -40.35 -30.68 -27.16
CA LEU A 7 -41.16 -30.46 -25.96
C LEU A 7 -42.34 -31.42 -25.86
N VAL A 8 -42.75 -31.75 -24.64
CA VAL A 8 -44.11 -32.20 -24.34
C VAL A 8 -44.76 -31.18 -23.40
N SER A 9 -45.70 -30.44 -23.97
CA SER A 9 -46.71 -29.64 -23.29
C SER A 9 -47.86 -30.52 -22.82
N LEU A 10 -48.26 -30.39 -21.56
CA LEU A 10 -49.59 -30.77 -21.07
C LEU A 10 -50.22 -29.53 -20.42
N GLY A 11 -51.35 -29.12 -20.98
CA GLY A 11 -52.12 -27.95 -20.55
C GLY A 11 -53.26 -28.28 -19.59
N LEU A 12 -54.16 -27.29 -19.49
CA LEU A 12 -55.43 -27.20 -18.74
C LEU A 12 -55.25 -27.10 -17.22
N GLY A 13 -55.70 -26.07 -16.51
CA GLY A 13 -56.58 -24.95 -16.82
C GLY A 13 -57.27 -24.54 -15.51
N LEU A 14 -57.55 -23.24 -15.32
CA LEU A 14 -58.74 -22.69 -14.66
C LEU A 14 -58.58 -21.18 -14.47
N LEU A 15 -59.62 -20.47 -14.91
CA LEU A 15 -59.78 -19.04 -14.87
C LEU A 15 -59.94 -18.57 -13.42
N GLY A 16 -59.07 -17.63 -13.01
CA GLY A 16 -59.21 -16.87 -11.78
C GLY A 16 -58.81 -15.43 -12.06
N SER A 17 -59.80 -14.58 -12.31
CA SER A 17 -59.63 -13.15 -12.52
C SER A 17 -59.09 -12.48 -11.26
N PHE A 18 -57.79 -12.22 -11.21
CA PHE A 18 -57.19 -11.31 -10.26
C PHE A 18 -56.75 -10.04 -10.99
N SER A 19 -57.51 -8.96 -10.77
CA SER A 19 -57.09 -7.60 -11.10
C SER A 19 -55.99 -7.20 -10.11
N ILE A 20 -54.72 -7.33 -10.51
CA ILE A 20 -53.60 -6.72 -9.80
C ILE A 20 -53.23 -5.45 -10.56
N GLY A 21 -53.37 -4.32 -9.86
CA GLY A 21 -53.10 -2.99 -10.36
C GLY A 21 -51.68 -2.84 -10.92
N THR A 22 -51.59 -2.02 -11.95
CA THR A 22 -50.34 -1.55 -12.56
C THR A 22 -49.47 -0.85 -11.51
N VAL A 23 -48.38 -1.46 -11.09
CA VAL A 23 -47.25 -0.73 -10.52
C VAL A 23 -46.21 -0.63 -11.63
N SER A 24 -46.27 0.47 -12.38
CA SER A 24 -45.16 0.91 -13.22
C SER A 24 -44.04 1.34 -12.29
N GLN A 25 -43.14 0.41 -11.93
CA GLN A 25 -41.88 0.77 -11.29
C GLN A 25 -41.04 1.49 -12.34
N ASN A 26 -41.15 2.82 -12.33
CA ASN A 26 -40.16 3.71 -12.93
C ASN A 26 -38.81 3.44 -12.25
N PHE A 27 -38.08 2.45 -12.72
CA PHE A 27 -36.67 2.28 -12.40
C PHE A 27 -35.87 3.36 -13.16
N SER A 28 -35.98 4.59 -12.67
CA SER A 28 -34.94 5.60 -12.90
C SER A 28 -33.72 5.17 -12.07
N ILE A 29 -32.95 4.20 -12.57
CA ILE A 29 -31.61 3.96 -12.03
C ILE A 29 -30.76 5.14 -12.52
N ILE A 30 -30.71 6.14 -11.66
CA ILE A 30 -29.76 7.25 -11.75
C ILE A 30 -28.39 6.61 -11.93
N SER A 31 -27.82 6.78 -13.12
CA SER A 31 -26.41 6.51 -13.38
C SER A 31 -25.62 7.44 -12.45
N ALA A 32 -25.33 6.98 -11.24
CA ALA A 32 -24.35 7.59 -10.38
C ALA A 32 -23.01 7.48 -11.13
N ARG A 33 -22.69 8.50 -11.92
CA ARG A 33 -21.31 8.75 -12.33
C ARG A 33 -20.55 8.89 -11.02
N ALA A 34 -19.84 7.85 -10.63
CA ALA A 34 -18.80 7.95 -9.64
C ALA A 34 -17.85 9.04 -10.14
N ILE A 35 -17.98 10.25 -9.59
CA ILE A 35 -16.96 11.27 -9.77
C ILE A 35 -15.77 10.68 -9.05
N ALA A 36 -14.81 10.16 -9.81
CA ALA A 36 -13.49 9.91 -9.31
C ALA A 36 -12.99 11.27 -8.82
N GLN A 37 -13.19 11.56 -7.54
CA GLN A 37 -12.50 12.67 -6.90
C GLN A 37 -11.04 12.35 -7.10
N THR A 38 -10.40 13.10 -8.00
CA THR A 38 -8.95 13.11 -8.13
C THR A 38 -8.46 13.60 -6.79
N VAL A 39 -8.15 12.66 -5.89
CA VAL A 39 -7.47 12.95 -4.63
C VAL A 39 -6.16 13.59 -5.08
N SER A 40 -6.08 14.91 -4.97
CA SER A 40 -4.90 15.65 -5.41
C SER A 40 -3.78 15.28 -4.46
N SER A 41 -2.94 14.32 -4.87
CA SER A 41 -1.73 13.99 -4.11
C SER A 41 -0.82 15.22 -4.09
N SER A 42 -0.38 15.62 -2.90
CA SER A 42 0.64 16.66 -2.74
C SER A 42 2.06 16.11 -2.86
N CYS A 43 2.20 14.78 -2.93
CA CYS A 43 3.46 14.10 -3.15
C CYS A 43 3.84 14.14 -4.65
N PRO A 44 4.97 14.76 -5.04
CA PRO A 44 5.41 14.84 -6.43
C PRO A 44 6.04 13.52 -6.94
N LEU A 45 5.32 12.41 -6.74
CA LEU A 45 5.69 11.06 -7.17
C LEU A 45 4.52 10.40 -7.93
N PRO A 46 4.78 9.37 -8.75
CA PRO A 46 3.73 8.52 -9.30
C PRO A 46 2.78 8.00 -8.24
N ALA A 47 1.50 7.86 -8.59
CA ALA A 47 0.44 7.53 -7.64
C ALA A 47 0.71 6.24 -6.84
N ASP A 48 1.27 5.21 -7.48
CA ASP A 48 1.64 3.93 -6.86
C ASP A 48 2.71 4.07 -5.76
N ILE A 49 3.54 5.10 -5.83
CA ILE A 49 4.50 5.43 -4.76
C ILE A 49 3.88 6.43 -3.78
N ALA A 50 3.15 7.43 -4.26
CA ALA A 50 2.52 8.44 -3.43
C ALA A 50 1.59 7.80 -2.38
N ILE A 51 0.82 6.76 -2.73
CA ILE A 51 -0.07 6.03 -1.79
C ILE A 51 0.66 5.38 -0.61
N THR A 52 1.98 5.21 -0.69
CA THR A 52 2.77 4.69 0.44
C THR A 52 3.01 5.73 1.52
N PHE A 53 2.74 7.01 1.22
CA PHE A 53 2.76 8.10 2.19
C PHE A 53 1.35 8.40 2.69
N LEU A 54 1.22 8.74 3.97
CA LEU A 54 -0.05 9.08 4.59
C LEU A 54 -0.75 10.19 3.79
N ASN A 55 -2.02 9.97 3.47
CA ASN A 55 -2.84 10.85 2.62
C ASN A 55 -2.26 11.12 1.22
N SER A 56 -1.31 10.31 0.75
CA SER A 56 -0.54 10.57 -0.47
C SER A 56 0.22 11.90 -0.43
N GLU A 57 0.76 12.27 0.74
CA GLU A 57 1.48 13.53 0.97
C GLU A 57 2.96 13.29 1.28
N CYS A 58 3.84 13.92 0.49
CA CYS A 58 5.28 13.91 0.73
C CYS A 58 5.90 15.20 0.19
N LYS A 59 7.10 15.54 0.68
CA LYS A 59 7.87 16.69 0.21
C LYS A 59 9.10 16.23 -0.54
N GLU A 60 9.32 16.77 -1.73
CA GLU A 60 10.60 16.67 -2.41
C GLU A 60 11.63 17.56 -1.69
N VAL A 61 12.75 16.98 -1.28
CA VAL A 61 13.81 17.66 -0.54
C VAL A 61 15.15 17.33 -1.18
N LYS A 62 15.90 18.36 -1.59
CA LYS A 62 17.30 18.21 -1.98
C LYS A 62 18.17 18.32 -0.75
N LEU A 63 18.97 17.30 -0.47
CA LEU A 63 19.86 17.31 0.70
C LEU A 63 20.98 18.34 0.52
N GLU A 64 21.16 19.23 1.49
CA GLU A 64 22.23 20.25 1.45
C GLU A 64 23.59 19.68 1.87
N LYS A 65 23.57 18.61 2.68
CA LYS A 65 24.74 17.90 3.19
C LYS A 65 24.48 16.40 3.18
N ALA A 66 25.54 15.61 3.28
CA ALA A 66 25.39 14.18 3.48
C ALA A 66 24.59 13.91 4.76
N GLN A 67 23.66 12.96 4.70
CA GLN A 67 22.77 12.64 5.81
C GLN A 67 22.56 11.13 5.92
N ASP A 68 22.54 10.67 7.16
CA ASP A 68 22.28 9.27 7.47
C ASP A 68 20.78 9.01 7.66
N PHE A 69 20.35 7.89 7.10
CA PHE A 69 19.03 7.30 7.26
C PHE A 69 19.17 5.82 7.62
N TYR A 70 18.06 5.17 7.90
CA TYR A 70 18.02 3.78 8.31
C TYR A 70 17.08 2.99 7.42
N ARG A 71 17.43 1.71 7.22
CA ARG A 71 16.54 0.76 6.56
C ARG A 71 16.50 -0.54 7.33
N TYR A 72 15.28 -0.98 7.65
CA TYR A 72 14.99 -2.26 8.27
C TYR A 72 14.70 -3.31 7.19
N PHE A 73 15.33 -4.48 7.31
CA PHE A 73 15.29 -5.51 6.28
C PHE A 73 15.40 -6.93 6.89
N GLY A 74 15.02 -7.95 6.12
CA GLY A 74 15.01 -9.35 6.55
C GLY A 74 16.02 -10.25 5.86
N ASN A 75 16.49 -9.89 4.68
CA ASN A 75 17.42 -10.70 3.88
C ASN A 75 18.38 -9.84 3.07
N LYS A 76 19.50 -10.43 2.61
CA LYS A 76 20.55 -9.67 1.89
C LYS A 76 20.05 -8.95 0.64
N VAL A 77 19.06 -9.50 -0.07
CA VAL A 77 18.51 -8.90 -1.29
C VAL A 77 17.73 -7.62 -0.97
N SER A 78 16.92 -7.65 0.10
CA SER A 78 16.12 -6.50 0.55
C SER A 78 16.91 -5.39 1.22
N LYS A 79 18.22 -5.58 1.49
CA LYS A 79 19.11 -4.56 2.09
C LYS A 79 19.12 -3.25 1.29
N TYR A 80 19.10 -3.30 -0.04
CA TYR A 80 19.33 -2.13 -0.92
C TYR A 80 18.02 -1.53 -1.49
N GLY A 81 16.96 -1.52 -0.69
CA GLY A 81 15.65 -1.01 -1.14
C GLY A 81 15.51 0.51 -1.02
N ARG A 82 14.50 1.03 -1.71
CA ARG A 82 14.27 2.48 -1.89
C ARG A 82 13.59 3.21 -0.72
N TYR A 83 13.05 2.46 0.25
CA TYR A 83 12.35 3.02 1.40
C TYR A 83 13.26 3.02 2.61
N LEU A 84 13.48 4.21 3.19
CA LEU A 84 14.30 4.47 4.36
C LEU A 84 13.47 5.21 5.42
N THR A 85 14.08 5.49 6.56
CA THR A 85 13.52 6.35 7.62
C THR A 85 14.65 7.14 8.28
N SER A 86 14.36 8.32 8.84
CA SER A 86 15.31 9.02 9.74
C SER A 86 15.16 8.58 11.19
N GLU A 87 14.15 7.78 11.52
CA GLU A 87 13.90 7.28 12.87
C GLU A 87 14.65 5.97 13.12
N GLN A 88 15.09 5.78 14.36
CA GLN A 88 15.62 4.50 14.81
C GLN A 88 14.62 3.85 15.75
N TYR A 89 14.27 2.61 15.44
CA TYR A 89 13.44 1.73 16.24
C TYR A 89 14.29 0.67 16.93
N THR A 90 13.97 0.41 18.19
CA THR A 90 14.76 -0.50 19.03
C THR A 90 14.41 -1.96 18.75
N THR A 91 13.13 -2.23 18.45
CA THR A 91 12.63 -3.57 18.18
C THR A 91 12.11 -3.70 16.76
N ASN A 92 12.15 -4.92 16.22
CA ASN A 92 11.58 -5.21 14.91
C ASN A 92 10.06 -4.94 14.89
N SER A 93 9.35 -5.25 15.97
CA SER A 93 7.90 -5.05 16.07
C SER A 93 7.51 -3.56 16.01
N GLU A 94 8.35 -2.68 16.54
CA GLU A 94 8.18 -1.23 16.44
C GLU A 94 8.39 -0.77 14.99
N ALA A 95 9.50 -1.19 14.36
CA ALA A 95 9.78 -0.87 12.96
C ALA A 95 8.65 -1.36 12.02
N ILE A 96 8.16 -2.59 12.23
CA ILE A 96 7.07 -3.18 11.45
C ILE A 96 5.81 -2.32 11.53
N LYS A 97 5.42 -1.88 12.74
CA LYS A 97 4.22 -1.07 12.93
C LYS A 97 4.38 0.33 12.35
N LYS A 98 5.49 1.01 12.69
CA LYS A 98 5.75 2.40 12.32
C LYS A 98 6.00 2.59 10.82
N LEU A 99 6.64 1.63 10.17
CA LEU A 99 6.93 1.66 8.73
C LEU A 99 5.93 0.83 7.91
N ALA A 100 4.86 0.35 8.55
CA ALA A 100 3.83 -0.49 7.94
C ALA A 100 4.39 -1.64 7.08
N LEU A 101 5.37 -2.37 7.61
CA LEU A 101 6.03 -3.46 6.90
C LEU A 101 5.12 -4.70 6.92
N ASN A 102 4.32 -4.90 5.87
CA ASN A 102 3.49 -6.09 5.79
C ASN A 102 4.36 -7.35 5.75
N GLN A 103 4.10 -8.28 6.67
CA GLN A 103 4.88 -9.50 6.84
C GLN A 103 4.72 -10.50 5.69
N ASP A 104 3.64 -10.39 4.89
CA ASP A 104 3.46 -11.17 3.66
C ASP A 104 4.54 -10.85 2.61
N TRP A 105 5.22 -9.70 2.74
CA TRP A 105 6.35 -9.34 1.88
C TRP A 105 7.67 -10.01 2.29
N GLY A 106 7.68 -10.79 3.38
CA GLY A 106 8.87 -11.48 3.87
C GLY A 106 9.93 -10.56 4.49
N ASN A 107 9.51 -9.42 5.05
CA ASN A 107 10.40 -8.50 5.78
C ASN A 107 10.15 -8.52 7.31
N PRO A 108 10.80 -9.42 8.06
CA PRO A 108 10.72 -9.46 9.53
C PRO A 108 11.40 -8.29 10.24
N ALA A 109 12.01 -7.34 9.52
CA ALA A 109 12.78 -6.22 10.09
C ALA A 109 13.84 -6.66 11.11
N SER A 110 14.44 -7.84 10.89
CA SER A 110 15.40 -8.45 11.83
C SER A 110 16.77 -7.79 11.81
N LYS A 111 17.06 -7.00 10.78
CA LYS A 111 18.31 -6.25 10.64
C LYS A 111 18.04 -4.81 10.25
N LYS A 112 19.00 -3.93 10.56
CA LYS A 112 19.01 -2.52 10.20
C LYS A 112 20.33 -2.18 9.51
N VAL A 113 20.29 -1.33 8.50
CA VAL A 113 21.49 -0.67 7.95
C VAL A 113 21.38 0.82 8.11
N THR A 114 22.51 1.47 8.32
CA THR A 114 22.68 2.91 8.12
C THR A 114 22.95 3.17 6.64
N VAL A 115 22.28 4.17 6.08
CA VAL A 115 22.34 4.56 4.68
C VAL A 115 22.74 6.02 4.62
N THR A 116 23.97 6.30 4.21
CA THR A 116 24.44 7.67 4.03
C THR A 116 24.13 8.10 2.60
N LEU A 117 23.21 9.06 2.47
CA LEU A 117 22.92 9.72 1.21
C LEU A 117 23.81 10.96 1.06
N PRO A 118 24.42 11.21 -0.11
CA PRO A 118 25.29 12.35 -0.30
C PRO A 118 24.52 13.68 -0.38
N ALA A 119 25.24 14.78 -0.19
CA ALA A 119 24.74 16.11 -0.51
C ALA A 119 24.31 16.19 -1.98
N GLY A 120 23.26 16.95 -2.26
CA GLY A 120 22.71 17.16 -3.60
C GLY A 120 21.71 16.10 -4.06
N MET A 121 21.57 14.98 -3.35
CA MET A 121 20.57 13.95 -3.65
C MET A 121 19.16 14.43 -3.31
N THR A 122 18.21 14.17 -4.20
CA THR A 122 16.78 14.41 -3.95
C THR A 122 16.13 13.22 -3.27
N VAL A 123 15.43 13.48 -2.17
CA VAL A 123 14.64 12.50 -1.41
C VAL A 123 13.20 12.97 -1.29
N TYR A 124 12.29 12.04 -1.04
CA TYR A 124 10.87 12.34 -0.81
C TYR A 124 10.52 11.95 0.62
N GLN A 125 10.14 12.94 1.43
CA GLN A 125 9.94 12.77 2.87
C GLN A 125 8.48 12.90 3.23
N GLY A 126 7.97 11.99 4.05
CA GLY A 126 6.61 12.04 4.56
C GLY A 126 6.42 11.05 5.70
N ILE A 127 5.16 10.71 5.97
CA ILE A 127 4.79 9.72 6.98
C ILE A 127 4.37 8.43 6.25
N ALA A 128 4.77 7.27 6.74
CA ALA A 128 4.33 5.99 6.18
C ALA A 128 2.80 5.85 6.32
N ALA A 129 2.12 5.56 5.21
CA ALA A 129 0.70 5.21 5.21
C ALA A 129 0.47 3.84 5.87
N PRO A 130 -0.73 3.59 6.43
CA PRO A 130 -1.10 2.26 6.87
C PRO A 130 -1.14 1.25 5.72
N GLN A 131 -0.89 -0.02 6.04
CA GLN A 131 -1.07 -1.16 5.14
C GLN A 131 -2.20 -2.06 5.65
N ASN A 132 -2.80 -2.85 4.78
CA ASN A 132 -3.87 -3.77 5.16
C ASN A 132 -3.31 -5.00 5.93
N PRO A 133 -3.89 -5.38 7.10
CA PRO A 133 -4.86 -4.63 7.89
C PRO A 133 -4.20 -3.50 8.70
N ALA A 134 -4.83 -2.33 8.72
CA ALA A 134 -4.27 -1.12 9.35
C ALA A 134 -4.11 -1.27 10.88
N THR A 135 -4.87 -2.18 11.50
CA THR A 135 -4.71 -2.55 12.91
C THR A 135 -3.36 -3.17 13.22
N CYS A 136 -2.76 -3.87 12.25
CA CYS A 136 -1.44 -4.50 12.39
C CYS A 136 -0.31 -3.62 11.83
N TYR A 137 -0.60 -2.90 10.76
CA TYR A 137 0.37 -2.06 10.05
C TYR A 137 -0.12 -0.61 9.99
N PRO A 138 -0.22 0.08 11.14
CA PRO A 138 -0.79 1.43 11.20
C PRO A 138 0.07 2.49 10.49
N GLY A 139 1.36 2.22 10.27
CA GLY A 139 2.31 3.21 9.77
C GLY A 139 2.56 4.31 10.81
N GLY A 140 2.69 5.54 10.34
CA GLY A 140 2.84 6.71 11.21
C GLY A 140 4.27 7.05 11.62
N GLY A 141 5.25 6.24 11.24
CA GLY A 141 6.67 6.61 11.31
C GLY A 141 7.10 7.44 10.10
N GLN A 142 8.21 8.15 10.21
CA GLN A 142 8.81 8.83 9.07
C GLN A 142 9.15 7.83 7.96
N GLN A 143 8.75 8.15 6.73
CA GLN A 143 9.19 7.48 5.50
C GLN A 143 10.01 8.40 4.58
N ILE A 144 11.15 7.89 4.09
CA ILE A 144 11.93 8.47 3.01
C ILE A 144 11.86 7.54 1.81
N PHE A 145 11.60 8.11 0.64
CA PHE A 145 11.77 7.42 -0.63
C PHE A 145 12.93 8.02 -1.44
N ILE A 146 13.78 7.15 -1.98
CA ILE A 146 14.81 7.48 -2.96
C ILE A 146 14.49 6.81 -4.30
N LYS A 147 14.71 7.52 -5.41
CA LYS A 147 14.38 6.99 -6.75
C LYS A 147 15.32 5.86 -7.18
N ASP A 148 16.62 6.06 -6.99
CA ASP A 148 17.66 5.11 -7.37
C ASP A 148 18.46 4.65 -6.13
N SER A 149 18.18 3.43 -5.66
CA SER A 149 18.93 2.84 -4.54
C SER A 149 20.25 2.20 -4.95
N LYS A 150 20.56 2.17 -6.26
CA LYS A 150 21.81 1.62 -6.82
C LYS A 150 22.82 2.72 -7.16
N ASP A 151 22.49 3.98 -6.91
CA ASP A 151 23.43 5.09 -7.06
C ASP A 151 24.70 4.79 -6.25
N ALA A 152 25.84 4.76 -6.95
CA ALA A 152 27.14 4.39 -6.40
C ALA A 152 27.66 5.35 -5.33
N THR A 153 27.06 6.54 -5.22
CA THR A 153 27.38 7.53 -4.18
C THR A 153 26.70 7.22 -2.84
N ILE A 154 25.69 6.35 -2.83
CA ILE A 154 25.01 5.90 -1.60
C ILE A 154 25.89 4.90 -0.88
N LYS A 155 26.16 5.17 0.40
CA LYS A 155 26.92 4.25 1.26
C LYS A 155 25.95 3.48 2.15
N TRP A 156 26.08 2.17 2.13
CA TRP A 156 25.30 1.25 2.95
C TRP A 156 26.24 0.61 3.96
N SER A 157 25.96 0.77 5.25
CA SER A 157 26.72 0.08 6.30
C SER A 157 26.55 -1.44 6.21
N ASP A 158 27.29 -2.15 7.04
CA ASP A 158 26.94 -3.53 7.35
C ASP A 158 25.62 -3.61 8.11
N GLY A 159 24.98 -4.78 8.03
CA GLY A 159 23.70 -5.02 8.70
C GLY A 159 23.88 -5.32 10.17
N GLU A 160 23.29 -4.48 11.00
CA GLU A 160 23.20 -4.66 12.46
C GLU A 160 21.96 -5.49 12.80
N ASP A 161 22.06 -6.30 13.85
CA ASP A 161 20.90 -7.03 14.38
C ASP A 161 19.97 -6.09 15.14
N VAL A 162 18.66 -6.32 14.99
CA VAL A 162 17.61 -5.59 15.70
C VAL A 162 17.07 -6.49 16.81
N THR A 163 16.71 -5.92 17.97
CA THR A 163 16.08 -6.69 19.05
C THR A 163 14.77 -7.30 18.55
N ILE A 164 14.70 -8.63 18.57
CA ILE A 164 13.53 -9.36 18.11
C ILE A 164 12.49 -9.43 19.23
N GLN A 165 11.32 -8.86 18.94
CA GLN A 165 10.10 -8.98 19.72
C GLN A 165 9.06 -9.67 18.85
N SER A 166 8.42 -10.71 19.39
CA SER A 166 7.37 -11.45 18.67
C SER A 166 6.30 -10.50 18.15
N PHE A 167 6.10 -10.50 16.84
CA PHE A 167 5.04 -9.77 16.16
C PHE A 167 4.05 -10.78 15.59
N CYS A 168 2.77 -10.60 15.90
CA CYS A 168 1.69 -11.37 15.33
C CYS A 168 0.54 -10.42 15.01
N CYS A 169 0.12 -10.42 13.75
CA CYS A 169 -1.10 -9.74 13.33
C CYS A 169 -2.28 -10.64 13.73
N LYS A 170 -3.11 -10.16 14.65
CA LYS A 170 -4.29 -10.88 15.14
C LYS A 170 -5.53 -10.42 14.40
#